data_AF-A0A7D9IA95-F1
#
_entry.id   AF-A0A7D9IA95-F1
#
_cell.length_a   1.000
_cell.length_b   1.000
_cell.length_c   1.000
_cell.angle_alpha   90.00
_cell.angle_beta   90.00
_cell.angle_gamma   90.00
#
_symmetry.space_group_name_H-M   'P 1'
#
loop_
_entity.id
_entity.type
_entity.pdbx_description
1 polymer ?
#
loop_
_entity_poly.entity_id
_entity_poly.type
_entity_poly.pdbx_seq_one_letter_code
_entity_poly.pdbx_strand_id
1 'polypeptide(L)'
;MPERSIKVHKTDEPWMNANLKQFIKRRQKAFSSGDVFLYKLLRNKVNRERKRCRMIYYKNKVQDLQHTKPCDWWREVKQFCGTSKAARRDIRSILRTNTESSDQDLANEIRKAFVSVMDNCTPLSEEWTRNQSRKTSADQHIKSGRP
;
A
#
# COMPACT_ATOMS: atom_id res chain seq x y z
N MET A 1 39.47 -3.23 -19.83
CA MET A 1 38.28 -3.80 -19.13
C MET A 1 37.23 -4.14 -20.19
N PRO A 2 36.64 -5.34 -20.21
CA PRO A 2 35.60 -5.66 -21.19
C PRO A 2 34.25 -5.05 -20.76
N GLU A 3 33.73 -4.12 -21.55
CA GLU A 3 32.42 -3.50 -21.33
C GLU A 3 31.29 -4.41 -21.82
N ARG A 4 30.28 -4.63 -20.97
CA ARG A 4 29.07 -5.36 -21.33
C ARG A 4 27.90 -4.38 -21.39
N SER A 5 27.32 -4.19 -22.58
CA SER A 5 26.14 -3.36 -22.77
C SER A 5 24.86 -4.18 -22.58
N ILE A 6 23.91 -3.65 -21.79
CA ILE A 6 22.61 -4.30 -21.52
C ILE A 6 21.49 -3.37 -22.02
N LYS A 7 20.65 -3.86 -22.93
CA LYS A 7 19.44 -3.15 -23.38
C LYS A 7 18.34 -3.21 -22.32
N VAL A 8 18.01 -2.04 -21.74
CA VAL A 8 16.91 -1.84 -20.79
C VAL A 8 15.83 -0.99 -21.45
N HIS A 9 14.58 -1.47 -21.47
CA HIS A 9 13.43 -0.71 -21.97
C HIS A 9 12.89 0.19 -20.84
N LYS A 10 12.38 1.39 -21.14
CA LYS A 10 11.87 2.32 -20.12
C LYS A 10 10.69 1.76 -19.30
N THR A 11 9.94 0.83 -19.88
CA THR A 11 8.82 0.11 -19.24
C THR A 11 9.27 -1.11 -18.45
N ASP A 12 10.53 -1.53 -18.57
CA ASP A 12 11.01 -2.68 -17.81
C ASP A 12 11.07 -2.30 -16.33
N GLU A 13 10.51 -3.19 -15.52
CA GLU A 13 10.62 -3.10 -14.08
C GLU A 13 12.10 -3.12 -13.64
N PRO A 14 12.49 -2.37 -12.61
CA PRO A 14 13.90 -2.22 -12.22
C PRO A 14 14.54 -3.52 -11.71
N TRP A 15 13.74 -4.52 -11.34
CA TRP A 15 14.19 -5.87 -10.98
C TRP A 15 14.29 -6.83 -12.18
N MET A 16 13.99 -6.40 -13.41
CA MET A 16 14.12 -7.23 -14.61
C MET A 16 15.60 -7.41 -15.01
N ASN A 17 16.03 -8.65 -15.19
CA ASN A 17 17.36 -8.96 -15.69
C ASN A 17 17.33 -9.65 -17.07
N ALA A 18 18.47 -9.70 -17.74
CA ALA A 18 18.61 -10.32 -19.07
C ALA A 18 18.23 -11.82 -19.06
N ASN A 19 18.56 -12.53 -17.99
CA ASN A 19 18.26 -13.96 -17.83
C ASN A 19 16.75 -14.22 -17.78
N LEU A 20 16.01 -13.42 -17.00
CA LEU A 20 14.56 -13.50 -16.88
C LEU A 20 13.88 -13.18 -18.21
N LYS A 21 14.36 -12.15 -18.92
CA LYS A 21 13.92 -11.85 -20.29
C LYS A 21 14.12 -13.04 -21.23
N GLN A 22 15.28 -13.69 -21.16
CA GLN A 22 15.57 -14.88 -21.97
C GLN A 22 14.62 -16.05 -21.63
N PHE A 23 14.36 -16.31 -20.35
CA PHE A 23 13.41 -17.34 -19.94
C PHE A 23 11.98 -17.04 -20.37
N ILE A 24 11.55 -15.78 -20.32
CA ILE A 24 10.23 -15.34 -20.82
C ILE A 24 10.14 -15.61 -22.33
N LYS A 25 11.16 -15.23 -23.10
CA LYS A 25 11.22 -15.50 -24.55
C LYS A 25 11.13 -17.00 -24.85
N ARG A 26 11.90 -17.83 -24.15
CA ARG A 26 11.88 -19.30 -24.31
C ARG A 26 10.51 -19.88 -23.97
N ARG A 27 9.89 -19.41 -22.88
CA ARG A 27 8.53 -19.83 -22.48
C ARG A 27 7.52 -19.48 -23.56
N GLN A 28 7.60 -18.27 -24.11
CA GLN A 28 6.69 -17.82 -25.16
C GLN A 28 6.86 -18.67 -26.42
N LYS A 29 8.10 -18.99 -26.80
CA LYS A 29 8.38 -19.90 -27.92
C LYS A 29 7.78 -21.29 -27.69
N ALA A 30 7.95 -21.87 -26.50
CA ALA A 30 7.38 -23.17 -26.15
C ALA A 30 5.85 -23.18 -26.17
N PHE A 31 5.23 -22.06 -25.76
CA PHE A 31 3.78 -21.87 -25.87
C PHE A 31 3.34 -21.84 -27.33
N SER A 32 4.00 -21.04 -28.17
CA SER A 32 3.70 -20.94 -29.60
C SER A 32 3.95 -22.24 -30.37
N SER A 33 4.89 -23.07 -29.92
CA SER A 33 5.17 -24.38 -30.54
C SER A 33 4.26 -25.51 -30.04
N GLY A 34 3.35 -25.25 -29.11
CA GLY A 34 2.45 -26.26 -28.55
C GLY A 34 3.12 -27.28 -27.60
N ASP A 35 4.37 -27.06 -27.19
CA ASP A 35 5.08 -27.96 -26.27
C ASP A 35 4.65 -27.67 -24.83
N VAL A 36 3.62 -28.40 -24.39
CA VAL A 36 2.99 -28.23 -23.07
C VAL A 36 3.96 -28.54 -21.93
N PHE A 37 4.81 -29.56 -22.08
CA PHE A 37 5.74 -29.98 -21.04
C PHE A 37 6.82 -28.91 -20.83
N LEU A 38 7.48 -28.50 -21.93
CA LEU A 38 8.51 -27.47 -21.89
C LEU A 38 7.94 -26.12 -21.45
N TYR A 39 6.71 -25.78 -21.86
CA TYR A 39 6.01 -24.60 -21.39
C TYR A 39 5.83 -24.61 -19.86
N LYS A 40 5.33 -25.71 -19.28
CA LYS A 40 5.14 -25.85 -17.82
C LYS A 40 6.46 -25.71 -17.07
N LEU A 41 7.51 -26.36 -17.56
CA LEU A 41 8.86 -26.27 -16.98
C LEU A 41 9.38 -24.82 -17.01
N LEU A 42 9.30 -24.16 -18.17
CA LEU A 42 9.78 -22.79 -18.34
C LEU A 42 8.92 -21.79 -17.57
N ARG A 43 7.60 -21.99 -17.46
CA ARG A 43 6.71 -21.19 -16.59
C ARG A 43 7.20 -21.22 -15.15
N ASN A 44 7.51 -22.39 -14.62
CA ASN A 44 8.01 -22.54 -13.25
C ASN A 44 9.39 -21.90 -13.08
N LYS A 45 10.27 -22.05 -14.07
CA LYS A 45 11.60 -21.43 -14.05
C LYS A 45 11.52 -19.90 -14.08
N VAL A 46 10.68 -19.32 -14.95
CA VAL A 46 10.37 -17.89 -14.99
C VAL A 46 9.85 -17.41 -13.65
N ASN A 47 8.93 -18.14 -13.01
CA ASN A 47 8.38 -17.75 -11.71
C ASN A 47 9.44 -17.74 -10.60
N ARG A 48 10.33 -18.74 -10.57
CA ARG A 48 11.45 -18.81 -9.62
C ARG A 48 12.41 -17.64 -9.82
N GLU A 49 12.84 -17.40 -11.06
CA GLU A 49 13.74 -16.29 -11.37
C GLU A 49 13.10 -14.93 -11.08
N ARG A 50 11.81 -14.74 -11.38
CA ARG A 50 11.08 -13.51 -11.02
C ARG A 50 11.12 -13.27 -9.52
N LYS A 51 10.84 -14.28 -8.70
CA LYS A 51 10.91 -14.18 -7.22
C LYS A 51 12.32 -13.84 -6.76
N ARG A 52 13.34 -14.51 -7.31
CA ARG A 52 14.75 -14.28 -7.01
C ARG A 52 15.19 -12.85 -7.33
N CYS A 53 14.88 -12.37 -8.53
CA CYS A 53 15.26 -11.03 -8.96
C CYS A 53 14.63 -9.95 -8.07
N ARG A 54 13.34 -10.11 -7.75
CA ARG A 54 12.63 -9.24 -6.81
C ARG A 54 13.30 -9.24 -5.44
N MET A 55 13.58 -10.41 -4.88
CA MET A 55 14.24 -10.54 -3.58
C MET A 55 15.59 -9.81 -3.54
N ILE A 56 16.44 -10.02 -4.55
CA ILE A 56 17.77 -9.38 -4.63
C ILE A 56 17.62 -7.87 -4.73
N TYR A 57 16.73 -7.39 -5.61
CA TYR A 57 16.48 -5.97 -5.77
C TYR A 57 15.98 -5.32 -4.48
N TYR A 58 15.07 -5.97 -3.75
CA TYR A 58 14.58 -5.44 -2.47
C TYR A 58 15.65 -5.46 -1.40
N LYS A 59 16.41 -6.55 -1.28
CA LYS A 59 17.52 -6.62 -0.33
C LYS A 59 18.49 -5.44 -0.56
N ASN A 60 18.81 -5.14 -1.81
CA ASN A 60 19.77 -4.09 -2.12
C ASN A 60 19.17 -2.68 -2.05
N LYS A 61 17.92 -2.47 -2.50
CA LYS A 61 17.33 -1.13 -2.59
C LYS A 61 16.62 -0.70 -1.31
N VAL A 62 15.93 -1.63 -0.65
CA VAL A 62 15.01 -1.32 0.46
C VAL A 62 15.73 -1.40 1.81
N GLN A 63 16.72 -2.29 1.97
CA GLN A 63 17.49 -2.39 3.22
C GLN A 63 18.21 -1.08 3.55
N ASP A 64 18.82 -0.43 2.56
CA ASP A 64 19.56 0.82 2.76
C ASP A 64 18.63 2.02 3.04
N LEU A 65 17.42 2.00 2.46
CA LEU A 65 16.43 3.07 2.66
C LEU A 65 15.83 3.07 4.07
N GLN A 66 15.80 1.92 4.75
CA GLN A 66 15.23 1.81 6.09
C GLN A 66 15.94 2.73 7.10
N HIS A 67 17.27 2.84 6.99
CA HIS A 67 18.09 3.62 7.93
C HIS A 67 18.39 5.03 7.42
N THR A 68 18.42 5.24 6.11
CA THR A 68 18.74 6.54 5.53
C THR A 68 17.51 7.43 5.31
N LYS A 69 16.40 6.87 4.81
CA LYS A 69 15.18 7.61 4.44
C LYS A 69 13.91 6.76 4.68
N PRO A 70 13.42 6.68 5.94
CA PRO A 70 12.27 5.83 6.31
C PRO A 70 10.97 6.14 5.55
N CYS A 71 10.71 7.40 5.19
CA CYS A 71 9.55 7.78 4.39
C CYS A 71 9.62 7.24 2.96
N ASP A 72 10.80 7.27 2.36
CA ASP A 72 11.04 6.72 1.02
C ASP A 72 10.96 5.19 1.03
N TRP A 73 11.51 4.56 2.07
CA TRP A 73 11.37 3.14 2.32
C TRP A 73 9.90 2.69 2.33
N TRP A 74 9.06 3.35 3.13
CA TRP A 74 7.65 2.99 3.23
C TRP A 74 6.87 3.24 1.93
N ARG A 75 7.21 4.31 1.20
CA ARG A 75 6.62 4.58 -0.14
C ARG A 75 6.95 3.46 -1.13
N GLU A 76 8.20 3.04 -1.19
CA GLU A 76 8.65 1.94 -2.06
C GLU A 76 7.96 0.62 -1.65
N VAL A 77 7.90 0.30 -0.36
CA VAL A 77 7.16 -0.88 0.15
C VAL A 77 5.69 -0.88 -0.27
N LYS A 78 4.99 0.27 -0.15
CA LYS A 78 3.59 0.41 -0.60
C LYS A 78 3.43 0.17 -2.10
N GLN A 79 4.41 0.58 -2.90
CA GLN A 79 4.40 0.37 -4.34
C GLN A 79 4.50 -1.10 -4.72
N PHE A 80 5.17 -1.91 -3.91
CA PHE A 80 5.26 -3.35 -4.13
C PHE A 80 4.04 -4.13 -3.69
N CYS A 81 3.34 -3.70 -2.64
CA CYS A 81 2.09 -4.34 -2.19
C CYS A 81 0.91 -4.11 -3.14
N GLY A 82 1.11 -3.45 -4.30
CA GLY A 82 0.04 -3.08 -5.21
C GLY A 82 -0.90 -2.02 -4.63
N THR A 83 -0.55 -1.45 -3.47
CA THR A 83 -1.32 -0.39 -2.81
C THR A 83 -0.96 0.99 -3.35
N SER A 84 0.23 1.16 -3.96
CA SER A 84 0.49 2.39 -4.69
C SER A 84 -0.21 2.32 -6.04
N LYS A 85 -1.21 3.17 -6.22
CA LYS A 85 -1.89 3.41 -7.49
C LYS A 85 -2.63 2.19 -8.07
N ALA A 86 -3.26 1.36 -7.25
CA ALA A 86 -4.64 1.05 -7.60
C ALA A 86 -5.30 2.43 -7.66
N ALA A 87 -5.67 2.88 -8.86
CA ALA A 87 -6.31 4.16 -9.14
C ALA A 87 -7.08 4.56 -7.89
N ARG A 88 -6.74 5.70 -7.27
CA ARG A 88 -7.49 6.23 -6.11
C ARG A 88 -8.92 5.97 -6.49
N ARG A 89 -9.56 4.96 -5.88
CA ARG A 89 -10.89 4.57 -6.30
C ARG A 89 -11.63 5.84 -5.98
N ASP A 90 -12.05 6.55 -7.03
CA ASP A 90 -12.72 7.82 -6.88
C ASP A 90 -13.78 7.57 -5.82
N ILE A 91 -13.89 8.45 -4.83
CA ILE A 91 -14.76 8.20 -3.68
C ILE A 91 -16.18 7.87 -4.18
N ARG A 92 -16.58 8.46 -5.31
CA ARG A 92 -17.79 8.11 -6.09
C ARG A 92 -17.89 6.62 -6.46
N SER A 93 -16.80 6.00 -6.92
CA SER A 93 -16.74 4.57 -7.24
C SER A 93 -16.87 3.65 -6.02
N ILE A 94 -16.42 4.12 -4.84
CA ILE A 94 -16.56 3.39 -3.57
C ILE A 94 -18.00 3.50 -3.05
N LEU A 95 -18.58 4.70 -3.17
CA LEU A 95 -19.94 4.99 -2.71
C LEU A 95 -21.02 4.47 -3.68
N ARG A 96 -20.66 3.98 -4.88
CA ARG A 96 -21.60 3.57 -5.94
C ARG A 96 -22.64 4.66 -6.27
N THR A 97 -22.31 5.92 -6.02
CA THR A 97 -23.19 7.05 -6.30
C THR A 97 -22.98 7.47 -7.74
N ASN A 98 -23.85 7.00 -8.63
CA ASN A 98 -23.99 7.50 -10.01
C ASN A 98 -24.77 8.83 -10.03
N THR A 99 -24.47 9.73 -9.11
CA THR A 99 -25.14 11.02 -9.02
C THR A 99 -24.31 12.02 -9.83
N GLU A 100 -24.93 12.65 -10.83
CA GLU A 100 -24.34 13.76 -11.61
C GLU A 100 -24.08 15.03 -10.76
N SER A 101 -24.31 14.95 -9.45
CA SER A 101 -24.16 16.02 -8.50
C SER A 101 -22.69 16.42 -8.31
N SER A 102 -22.48 17.70 -8.00
CA SER A 102 -21.16 18.26 -7.71
C SER A 102 -20.58 17.65 -6.42
N ASP A 103 -19.26 17.64 -6.29
CA ASP A 103 -18.59 17.18 -5.06
C ASP A 103 -19.07 17.95 -3.82
N GLN A 104 -19.48 19.20 -4.00
CA GLN A 104 -20.04 20.04 -2.94
C GLN A 104 -21.41 19.52 -2.47
N ASP A 105 -22.25 19.05 -3.39
CA ASP A 105 -23.57 18.52 -3.08
C ASP A 105 -23.44 17.20 -2.33
N LEU A 106 -22.51 16.34 -2.76
CA LEU A 106 -22.20 15.09 -2.06
C LEU A 106 -21.69 15.35 -0.64
N ALA A 107 -20.79 16.33 -0.46
CA ALA A 107 -20.29 16.71 0.86
C ALA A 107 -21.42 17.22 1.77
N ASN A 108 -22.39 17.94 1.21
CA ASN A 108 -23.57 18.41 1.95
C ASN A 108 -24.50 17.25 2.34
N GLU A 109 -24.72 16.27 1.45
CA GLU A 109 -25.53 15.07 1.76
C GLU A 109 -24.87 14.19 2.82
N ILE A 110 -23.56 13.97 2.74
CA ILE A 110 -22.80 13.25 3.77
C ILE A 110 -22.96 13.96 5.13
N ARG A 111 -22.86 15.30 5.15
CA ARG A 111 -23.05 16.08 6.37
C ARG A 111 -24.47 15.92 6.93
N LYS A 112 -25.50 16.00 6.10
CA LYS A 112 -26.91 15.79 6.52
C LYS A 112 -27.09 14.40 7.13
N ALA A 113 -26.52 13.37 6.50
CA ALA A 113 -26.59 12.00 7.03
C ALA A 113 -25.95 11.89 8.42
N PHE A 114 -24.76 12.48 8.62
CA PHE A 114 -24.12 12.49 9.94
C PHE A 114 -24.91 13.28 10.98
N VAL A 115 -25.42 14.45 10.63
CA VAL A 115 -26.26 15.25 11.54
C VAL A 115 -27.51 14.47 11.96
N SER A 116 -28.21 13.83 11.02
CA SER A 116 -29.38 13.00 11.33
C SER A 116 -29.05 11.82 12.26
N VAL A 117 -27.88 11.22 12.13
CA VAL A 117 -27.43 10.16 13.05
C VAL A 117 -27.13 10.75 14.43
N MET A 118 -26.51 11.93 14.47
CA MET A 118 -26.15 12.63 15.71
C MET A 118 -27.35 13.25 16.43
N ASP A 119 -28.47 13.53 15.76
CA ASP A 119 -29.69 14.03 16.40
C ASP A 119 -30.23 13.02 17.45
N ASN A 120 -29.93 11.74 17.28
CA ASN A 120 -30.27 10.68 18.23
C ASN A 120 -29.16 10.43 19.27
N CYS A 121 -28.01 11.09 19.14
CA CYS A 121 -26.95 11.04 20.12
C CYS A 121 -27.16 12.17 21.13
N THR A 122 -27.56 11.82 22.35
CA THR A 122 -27.46 12.78 23.45
C THR A 122 -25.97 13.09 23.69
N PRO A 123 -25.54 14.36 23.60
CA PRO A 123 -24.19 14.70 24.00
C PRO A 123 -24.02 14.28 25.45
N LEU A 124 -22.93 13.59 25.77
CA LEU A 124 -22.60 13.20 27.13
C LEU A 124 -22.68 14.47 27.99
N SER A 125 -23.66 14.52 28.89
CA SER A 125 -23.90 15.71 29.72
C SER A 125 -22.62 16.06 30.49
N GLU A 126 -22.51 17.32 30.90
CA GLU A 126 -21.38 17.93 31.62
C GLU A 126 -20.90 17.13 32.86
N GLU A 127 -21.64 16.12 33.29
CA GLU A 127 -21.24 15.20 34.34
C GLU A 127 -20.01 14.36 33.97
N TRP A 128 -19.83 13.99 32.70
CA TRP A 128 -18.63 13.24 32.28
C TRP A 128 -17.36 14.09 32.38
N THR A 129 -17.41 15.34 31.92
CA THR A 129 -16.29 16.30 32.03
C THR A 129 -16.02 16.71 33.48
N ARG A 130 -17.06 16.88 34.31
CA ARG A 130 -16.93 17.16 35.75
C ARG A 130 -16.29 16.00 36.52
N ASN A 131 -16.60 14.76 36.16
CA ASN A 131 -16.02 13.57 36.80
C ASN A 131 -14.55 13.31 36.40
N GLN A 132 -14.12 13.75 35.21
CA GLN A 132 -12.70 13.70 34.81
C GLN A 132 -11.85 14.76 35.56
N SER A 133 -12.39 15.97 35.78
CA SER A 133 -11.73 16.99 36.62
C SER A 133 -11.61 16.58 38.10
N ARG A 134 -12.59 15.86 38.65
CA ARG A 134 -12.51 15.34 40.03
C ARG A 134 -11.49 14.23 40.19
N LYS A 135 -11.36 13.32 39.21
CA LYS A 135 -10.36 12.24 39.22
C LYS A 135 -8.92 12.78 39.14
N THR A 136 -8.68 13.78 38.31
CA THR A 136 -7.36 14.41 38.16
C THR A 136 -6.94 15.23 39.40
N SER A 137 -7.89 15.80 40.15
CA SER A 137 -7.60 16.52 41.40
C SER A 137 -7.32 15.58 42.59
N ALA A 138 -7.98 14.41 42.65
CA ALA A 138 -7.73 13.39 43.67
C ALA A 138 -6.34 12.71 43.52
N ASP A 139 -5.86 12.54 42.30
CA ASP A 139 -4.55 11.93 42.02
C ASP A 139 -3.35 12.85 42.34
N GLN A 140 -3.57 14.17 42.46
CA GLN A 140 -2.53 15.13 42.88
C GLN A 140 -2.32 15.17 44.39
N HIS A 141 -3.32 14.80 45.20
CA HIS A 141 -3.20 14.76 46.66
C HIS A 141 -2.57 13.45 47.19
N ILE A 142 -2.51 12.39 46.39
CA ILE A 142 -1.91 11.10 46.81
C ILE A 142 -0.38 11.10 46.60
N LYS A 143 0.18 12.01 45.78
CA LYS A 143 1.64 12.08 45.49
C LYS A 143 2.44 13.01 46.41
N SER A 144 1.82 13.76 47.32
CA SER A 144 2.52 14.67 48.25
C SER A 144 2.60 14.16 49.71
N GLY A 145 2.12 12.95 49.99
CA GLY A 145 2.08 12.37 51.34
C GLY A 145 2.71 10.98 51.43
N ARG A 146 4.04 10.91 51.43
CA ARG A 146 4.75 9.85 52.16
C ARG A 146 6.10 10.38 52.64
N PRO A 147 6.38 10.32 53.95
CA PRO A 147 7.70 10.66 54.50
C PRO A 147 8.78 9.68 54.06
#